data_AF-E0WVT8-F1
#
_entry.id   AF-E0WVT8-F1
#
_cell.length_a   1.000
_cell.length_b   1.000
_cell.length_c   1.000
_cell.angle_alpha   90.00
_cell.angle_beta   90.00
_cell.angle_gamma   90.00
#
_symmetry.space_group_name_H-M   'P 1'
#
loop_
_entity.id
_entity.type
_entity.pdbx_description
1 polymer ?
#
loop_
_entity_poly.entity_id
_entity_poly.type
_entity_poly.pdbx_seq_one_letter_code
_entity_poly.pdbx_strand_id
1 'polypeptide(L)' 'LFIKREGVYYGQCSEICGINHGFMPIVIEAVNLSNYISWISNKLNQ' A
#
# COMPACT_ATOMS: atom_id res chain seq x y z
N LEU A 1 -10.93 -10.65 5.14
CA LEU A 1 -10.91 -9.79 3.94
C LEU A 1 -9.61 -10.11 3.21
N PHE A 2 -9.64 -10.53 1.94
CA PHE A 2 -8.43 -10.89 1.18
C PHE A 2 -8.42 -10.17 -0.16
N ILE A 3 -7.24 -9.73 -0.61
CA ILE A 3 -7.05 -9.17 -1.94
C ILE A 3 -6.98 -10.35 -2.92
N LYS A 4 -7.97 -10.45 -3.83
CA LYS A 4 -8.09 -11.57 -4.77
C LYS A 4 -7.34 -11.37 -6.09
N ARG A 5 -6.88 -10.15 -6.37
CA ARG A 5 -6.24 -9.78 -7.63
C ARG A 5 -5.03 -8.89 -7.33
N GLU A 6 -3.95 -9.11 -8.05
CA GLU A 6 -2.83 -8.18 -8.05
C GLU A 6 -3.23 -6.85 -8.70
N GLY A 7 -2.57 -5.76 -8.32
CA GLY A 7 -2.80 -4.44 -8.87
C GLY A 7 -2.59 -3.31 -7.87
N VAL A 8 -2.81 -2.08 -8.34
CA VAL A 8 -2.70 -0.87 -7.52
C VAL A 8 -4.09 -0.43 -7.07
N TYR A 9 -4.23 -0.23 -5.76
CA TYR A 9 -5.45 0.18 -5.09
C TYR A 9 -5.26 1.56 -4.45
N TYR A 10 -6.26 2.41 -4.60
CA TYR A 10 -6.29 3.75 -4.01
C TYR A 10 -7.32 3.81 -2.90
N GLY A 11 -6.92 4.36 -1.76
CA GLY A 11 -7.76 4.58 -0.59
C GLY A 11 -7.73 6.05 -0.15
N GLN A 12 -8.78 6.44 0.57
CA GLN A 12 -8.89 7.76 1.19
C GLN A 12 -9.02 7.60 2.70
N CYS A 13 -8.54 8.60 3.43
CA CYS A 13 -8.80 8.70 4.86
C CYS A 13 -10.28 9.03 5.08
N SER A 14 -10.94 8.35 6.02
CA SER A 14 -12.38 8.50 6.25
C SER A 14 -12.76 9.74 7.07
N GLU A 15 -11.85 10.23 7.90
CA GLU A 15 -12.12 11.30 8.87
C GLU A 15 -11.14 12.45 8.67
N ILE A 16 -11.64 13.69 8.82
CA ILE A 16 -10.81 14.89 8.69
C ILE A 16 -9.79 14.92 9.83
N CYS A 17 -8.52 14.75 9.48
CA CYS A 17 -7.39 14.74 10.41
C CYS A 17 -6.58 16.05 10.44
N GLY A 18 -6.86 16.99 9.54
CA GLY A 18 -6.16 18.27 9.45
C GLY A 18 -6.36 18.99 8.11
N ILE A 19 -5.68 20.14 7.95
CA ILE A 19 -5.86 21.03 6.80
C ILE A 19 -5.48 20.40 5.45
N ASN A 20 -4.58 19.41 5.47
CA ASN A 20 -4.10 18.72 4.28
C ASN A 20 -4.81 17.38 4.03
N HIS A 21 -5.92 17.10 4.70
CA HIS A 21 -6.63 15.81 4.63
C HIS A 21 -6.93 15.34 3.18
N GLY A 22 -7.27 16.25 2.27
CA GLY A 22 -7.53 15.92 0.86
C GLY A 22 -6.30 15.54 0.02
N PHE A 23 -5.10 15.83 0.52
CA PHE A 23 -3.83 15.59 -0.18
C PHE A 23 -3.10 14.33 0.32
N MET A 24 -3.80 13.44 1.01
CA MET A 24 -3.23 12.22 1.61
C MET A 24 -3.85 10.95 1.00
N PRO A 25 -3.67 10.68 -0.32
CA PRO A 25 -4.10 9.42 -0.88
C PRO A 25 -3.26 8.26 -0.33
N ILE A 26 -3.91 7.17 0.05
CA ILE A 26 -3.24 5.91 0.42
C ILE A 26 -3.15 5.07 -0.85
N VAL A 27 -1.95 4.59 -1.18
CA VAL A 27 -1.72 3.71 -2.33
C VAL A 27 -1.19 2.37 -1.84
N ILE A 28 -1.82 1.28 -2.29
CA ILE A 28 -1.42 -0.08 -1.98
C ILE A 28 -1.15 -0.81 -3.29
N GLU A 29 0.03 -1.37 -3.45
CA GLU A 29 0.34 -2.31 -4.53
C GLU A 29 0.21 -3.74 -4.00
N ALA A 30 -0.73 -4.49 -4.55
CA ALA A 30 -0.90 -5.91 -4.26
C ALA A 30 -0.10 -6.74 -5.26
N VAL A 31 0.83 -7.54 -4.74
CA VAL A 31 1.70 -8.43 -5.51
C VAL A 31 1.61 -9.85 -4.94
N ASN A 32 2.08 -10.85 -5.70
CA ASN A 32 2.26 -12.18 -5.16
C ASN A 32 3.26 -12.20 -3.99
N LEU A 33 3.15 -13.27 -3.19
CA LEU A 33 3.97 -13.45 -1.99
C LEU A 33 5.48 -13.52 -2.29
N SER A 34 5.89 -14.14 -3.39
CA SER A 34 7.30 -14.26 -3.77
C SER A 34 7.95 -12.90 -4.02
N ASN A 35 7.24 -12.00 -4.70
CA ASN A 35 7.69 -10.64 -4.99
C ASN A 35 7.79 -9.82 -3.71
N TYR A 36 6.80 -9.94 -2.81
CA TYR A 36 6.83 -9.28 -1.51
C TYR A 36 8.02 -9.72 -0.65
N ILE A 37 8.26 -11.04 -0.55
CA ILE A 37 9.41 -11.58 0.20
C ILE A 37 10.73 -11.07 -0.39
N SER A 38 10.89 -11.15 -1.71
CA SER A 38 12.10 -10.65 -2.38
C SER A 38 12.33 -9.16 -2.10
N TRP A 39 11.27 -8.34 -2.16
CA TRP A 39 11.34 -6.92 -1.87
C TRP A 39 11.76 -6.63 -0.41
N ILE A 40 11.16 -7.32 0.57
CA ILE A 40 11.52 -7.17 1.99
C ILE A 40 12.97 -7.58 2.23
N SER A 41 13.41 -8.73 1.70
CA SER A 41 14.79 -9.18 1.86
C SER A 41 15.78 -8.18 1.29
N ASN A 42 15.50 -7.63 0.10
CA ASN A 42 16.34 -6.59 -0.49
C ASN A 42 16.36 -5.30 0.35
N LYS A 43 15.25 -4.92 0.98
CA LYS A 43 15.16 -3.74 1.85
C LYS A 43 15.87 -3.91 3.20
N LEU A 44 15.88 -5.13 3.75
CA LEU A 44 16.55 -5.43 5.02
C LEU A 44 18.06 -5.62 4.86
N ASN A 45 18.52 -5.98 3.66
CA ASN A 45 19.95 -6.14 3.34
C ASN A 45 20.62 -4.84 2.85
N GLN A 46 19.90 -3.71 2.85
CA GLN A 46 20.40 -2.35 2.61
C GLN A 46 20.65 -1.64 3.94
#